data_AF-A0A5E4K918-F1
#
_entry.id   AF-A0A5E4K918-F1
#
_cell.length_a   1.000
_cell.length_b   1.000
_cell.length_c   1.000
_cell.angle_alpha   90.00
_cell.angle_beta   90.00
_cell.angle_gamma   90.00
#
_symmetry.space_group_name_H-M   'P 1'
#
loop_
_entity.id
_entity.type
_entity.pdbx_description
1 polymer ?
#
loop_
_entity_poly.entity_id
_entity_poly.type
_entity_poly.pdbx_seq_one_letter_code
_entity_poly.pdbx_strand_id
1 'polypeptide(L)' 'MAKIMHAQTVLTMEDIEALKQKTGESSTKDALAKAVTHYLECEYTQVEDMWAKKLERVVKRKKKEEEM' A
#
# COMPACT_ATOMS: atom_id res chain seq x y z
N MET A 1 2.36 -23.16 -17.73
CA MET A 1 1.98 -21.93 -18.45
C MET A 1 1.09 -21.12 -17.53
N ALA A 2 1.48 -19.89 -17.16
CA ALA A 2 0.62 -19.04 -16.34
C ALA A 2 -0.55 -18.54 -17.20
N LYS A 3 -1.78 -18.67 -16.68
CA LYS A 3 -2.98 -18.15 -17.35
C LYS A 3 -3.02 -16.65 -17.10
N ILE A 4 -2.61 -15.85 -18.07
CA ILE A 4 -2.55 -14.39 -17.92
C ILE A 4 -3.94 -13.80 -18.13
N MET A 5 -4.46 -13.11 -17.13
CA MET A 5 -5.72 -12.36 -17.20
C MET A 5 -5.40 -10.87 -17.31
N HIS A 6 -5.94 -10.20 -18.34
CA HIS A 6 -5.84 -8.75 -18.48
C HIS A 6 -7.08 -8.10 -17.85
N ALA A 7 -6.86 -7.16 -16.93
CA ALA A 7 -7.89 -6.32 -16.36
C ALA A 7 -7.62 -4.85 -16.73
N GLN A 8 -8.67 -4.11 -17.04
CA GLN A 8 -8.61 -2.68 -17.32
C GLN A 8 -9.58 -1.95 -16.39
N THR A 9 -9.14 -0.83 -15.84
CA THR A 9 -9.96 0.06 -15.02
C THR A 9 -9.65 1.50 -15.36
N VAL A 10 -10.64 2.37 -15.23
CA VAL A 10 -10.47 3.80 -15.42
C VAL A 10 -9.98 4.39 -14.11
N LEU A 11 -8.89 5.14 -14.19
CA LEU A 11 -8.32 5.92 -13.08
C LEU A 11 -8.16 7.36 -13.51
N THR A 12 -8.26 8.29 -12.57
CA THR A 12 -8.02 9.70 -12.85
C THR A 12 -6.52 9.95 -13.06
N MET A 13 -6.18 11.01 -13.80
CA MET A 13 -4.77 11.39 -13.96
C MET A 13 -4.16 11.80 -12.63
N GLU A 14 -4.92 12.48 -11.77
CA GLU A 14 -4.48 12.90 -10.43
C GLU A 14 -4.10 11.71 -9.56
N ASP A 15 -4.91 10.64 -9.57
CA ASP A 15 -4.60 9.42 -8.82
C ASP A 15 -3.34 8.72 -9.34
N ILE A 16 -3.14 8.70 -10.67
CA ILE A 16 -1.95 8.11 -11.28
C ILE A 16 -0.70 8.92 -10.93
N GLU A 17 -0.76 10.24 -10.97
CA GLU A 17 0.36 11.10 -10.59
C GLU A 17 0.69 10.98 -9.11
N ALA A 18 -0.33 11.00 -8.24
CA ALA A 18 -0.16 10.79 -6.81
C ALA A 18 0.44 9.40 -6.51
N LEU A 19 0.02 8.37 -7.26
CA LEU A 19 0.58 7.02 -7.12
C LEU A 19 2.06 7.01 -7.52
N LYS A 20 2.41 7.58 -8.68
CA LYS A 20 3.80 7.68 -9.17
C LYS A 20 4.71 8.39 -8.18
N GLN A 21 4.24 9.50 -7.61
CA GLN A 21 4.99 10.23 -6.59
C GLN A 21 5.21 9.38 -5.32
N LYS A 22 4.18 8.66 -4.86
CA LYS A 22 4.28 7.77 -3.69
C LYS A 22 5.20 6.58 -3.93
N THR A 23 5.17 6.01 -5.13
CA THR A 23 5.98 4.83 -5.48
C THR A 23 7.40 5.20 -5.91
N GLY A 24 7.64 6.46 -6.28
CA GLY A 24 8.89 6.94 -6.87
C GLY A 24 9.10 6.47 -8.32
N GLU A 25 8.04 6.06 -9.00
CA GLU A 25 8.10 5.46 -10.35
C GLU A 25 7.61 6.47 -11.40
N SER A 26 8.26 6.52 -12.56
CA SER A 26 7.83 7.39 -13.68
C SER A 26 6.78 6.72 -14.58
N SER A 27 6.82 5.40 -14.64
CA SER A 27 5.95 4.55 -15.45
C SER A 27 4.68 4.19 -14.69
N THR A 28 3.52 4.36 -15.35
CA THR A 28 2.22 4.01 -14.76
C THR A 28 2.14 2.51 -14.48
N LYS A 29 2.71 1.67 -15.35
CA LYS A 29 2.73 0.22 -15.20
C LYS A 29 3.50 -0.20 -13.95
N ASP A 30 4.67 0.38 -13.74
CA ASP A 30 5.55 -0.01 -12.63
C ASP A 30 5.02 0.53 -11.30
N ALA A 31 4.44 1.74 -11.30
CA ALA A 31 3.72 2.29 -10.16
C ALA A 31 2.55 1.38 -9.73
N LEU A 32 1.72 0.95 -10.68
CA LEU A 32 0.60 0.03 -10.41
C LEU A 32 1.07 -1.35 -9.95
N ALA A 33 2.09 -1.91 -10.59
CA ALA A 33 2.64 -3.21 -10.19
C ALA A 33 3.12 -3.18 -8.74
N LYS A 34 3.88 -2.14 -8.37
CA LYS A 34 4.39 -1.96 -7.00
C LYS A 34 3.27 -1.76 -5.99
N ALA A 35 2.22 -1.02 -6.35
CA ALA A 35 1.04 -0.81 -5.51
C ALA A 35 0.26 -2.11 -5.26
N VAL A 36 0.05 -2.90 -6.31
CA VAL A 36 -0.65 -4.20 -6.22
C VAL A 36 0.18 -5.19 -5.40
N THR A 37 1.48 -5.30 -5.67
CA THR A 37 2.39 -6.15 -4.88
C THR A 37 2.36 -5.75 -3.41
N HIS A 38 2.47 -4.45 -3.11
CA HIS A 38 2.37 -3.97 -1.73
C HIS A 38 1.03 -4.34 -1.11
N TYR A 39 -0.09 -4.12 -1.80
CA TYR A 39 -1.42 -4.47 -1.27
C TYR A 39 -1.55 -5.95 -0.93
N LEU A 40 -1.03 -6.85 -1.77
CA LEU A 40 -1.08 -8.30 -1.57
C LEU A 40 -0.17 -8.77 -0.43
N GLU A 41 0.98 -8.14 -0.23
CA GLU A 41 1.96 -8.51 0.80
C GLU A 41 1.73 -7.80 2.14
N CYS A 42 0.88 -6.77 2.17
CA CYS A 42 0.69 -5.94 3.35
C CYS A 42 -0.06 -6.69 4.46
N GLU A 43 0.62 -6.93 5.58
CA GLU A 43 0.07 -7.56 6.79
C GLU A 43 -1.18 -6.85 7.35
N TYR A 44 -1.44 -5.62 6.91
CA TYR A 44 -2.54 -4.78 7.34
C TYR A 44 -3.80 -4.96 6.47
N THR A 45 -3.66 -5.39 5.20
CA THR A 45 -4.80 -5.58 4.29
C THR A 45 -5.49 -6.92 4.49
N GLN A 46 -4.85 -7.84 5.22
CA GLN A 46 -5.34 -9.20 5.52
C GLN A 46 -6.05 -9.32 6.89
N VAL A 47 -6.35 -8.20 7.55
CA VAL A 47 -6.94 -8.18 8.89
C VAL A 47 -8.18 -7.31 8.85
N GLU A 48 -9.31 -7.83 9.37
CA GLU A 48 -10.58 -7.09 9.41
C GLU A 48 -10.44 -5.73 10.09
N ASP A 49 -9.61 -5.63 11.14
CA ASP A 49 -9.33 -4.39 11.88
C ASP A 49 -7.91 -3.84 11.64
N MET A 50 -7.65 -3.46 10.39
CA MET A 50 -6.40 -2.81 9.96
C MET A 50 -6.04 -1.60 10.83
N TRP A 51 -7.04 -0.80 11.18
CA TRP A 51 -6.89 0.43 11.96
C TRP A 51 -6.46 0.14 13.41
N ALA A 52 -7.03 -0.89 14.04
CA ALA A 52 -6.70 -1.28 15.41
C ALA A 52 -5.24 -1.71 15.54
N LYS A 53 -4.76 -2.59 14.65
CA LYS A 53 -3.35 -3.03 14.64
C LYS A 53 -2.36 -1.89 14.40
N LYS A 54 -2.73 -0.92 13.56
CA LYS A 54 -1.89 0.27 13.33
C LYS A 54 -1.83 1.16 14.57
N LEU A 55 -2.97 1.37 15.24
CA LEU A 55 -3.06 2.14 16.49
C LEU A 55 -2.23 1.50 17.61
N GLU A 56 -2.33 0.19 17.80
CA GLU A 56 -1.54 -0.53 18.80
C GLU A 56 -0.03 -0.34 18.60
N ARG A 57 0.44 -0.37 17.34
CA ARG A 57 1.85 -0.19 17.01
C ARG A 57 2.33 1.24 17.33
N VAL A 58 1.50 2.24 17.05
CA VAL A 58 1.79 3.65 17.37
C VAL A 58 1.81 3.88 18.88
N VAL A 59 0.83 3.33 19.62
CA VAL A 59 0.76 3.45 21.08
C VAL A 59 1.96 2.77 21.76
N LYS A 60 2.36 1.57 21.31
CA LYS A 60 3.56 0.88 21.81
C LYS A 60 4.84 1.67 21.58
N ARG A 61 4.97 2.33 20.43
CA ARG A 61 6.14 3.14 20.09
C ARG A 61 6.25 4.38 20.98
N LYS A 62 5.14 5.07 21.24
CA LYS A 62 5.09 6.24 22.15
C LYS A 62 5.44 5.88 23.59
N LYS A 63 4.88 4.80 24.14
CA LYS A 63 5.21 4.36 25.51
C LYS A 63 6.70 4.08 25.70
N LYS A 64 7.35 3.49 24.69
CA LYS A 64 8.79 3.18 24.74
C LYS A 64 9.69 4.42 24.66
N GLU A 65 9.19 5.52 24.09
CA GLU A 65 9.87 6.82 24.06
C GLU A 65 9.68 7.61 25.38
N GLU A 66 8.56 7.39 26.09
CA GLU A 66 8.29 8.01 27.41
C GLU A 66 8.99 7.29 28.58
N GLU A 67 9.41 6.03 28.40
CA GLU A 67 10.12 5.22 29.40
C GLU A 67 11.67 5.31 29.28
N MET A 68 12.21 6.06 28.31
CA MET A 68 13.65 6.36 28.13
C MET A 68 14.00 7.75 28.63
#